data_AF-A0A554ITN3-F1
#
_entry.id   AF-A0A554ITN3-F1
#
_cell.length_a   1.000
_cell.length_b   1.000
_cell.length_c   1.000
_cell.angle_alpha   90.00
_cell.angle_beta   90.00
_cell.angle_gamma   90.00
#
_symmetry.space_group_name_H-M   'P 1'
#
loop_
_entity.id
_entity.type
_entity.pdbx_description
1 polymer ?
#
loop_
_entity_poly.entity_id
_entity_poly.type
_entity_poly.pdbx_seq_one_letter_code
_entity_poly.pdbx_strand_id
1 'polypeptide(L)'
;MRTLLASIDRFFFRRISASGFGLMRIAWAATALIFLLFQWNDVLFFYSSDGIIPPELFASSFRSDFRFSVFQYVTNPASVFAIYLLMLAVLMCAMIGWKTRLSTMAATVLLFSFHERNLLPLGGGDTVLRNFGFLLMIAPQISAFSIDRARKCWRQWEESKTLLPPLKMSIWPWRLLLWQFIVIYIASGLDKASGNMWLQGTAVASALHHPHFARWPMPVMDVISILSPLLSYAVLVFEFGWLLMLIPRSLSQELPQLCAPHSVRRALLLGGILFHGSILLLMNVGSFSVAMLSGYFGLLLDKDFVDLRMWINRKFANRKSQIVVLYDASCLLCRRSMFVLLLLDHHHRLHAVNFRDGKLRNNYAPDIAIKDLDRSMHIKIRAENFSGFDAFRKLAWHLPVLWPIAPLLYIPGVPPIGRIVYARIATSRNRCSDGFCMHETQSDR
;
A
#
# COMPACT_ATOMS: atom_id res chain seq x y z
N MET A 1 -35.22 -0.29 22.14
CA MET A 1 -34.45 -1.51 21.74
C MET A 1 -34.10 -1.55 20.25
N ARG A 2 -35.06 -1.41 19.31
CA ARG A 2 -34.79 -1.43 17.85
C ARG A 2 -33.79 -0.36 17.36
N THR A 3 -33.83 0.84 17.93
CA THR A 3 -32.91 1.95 17.61
C THR A 3 -31.47 1.73 18.10
N LEU A 4 -31.31 1.09 19.26
CA LEU A 4 -30.00 0.72 19.80
C LEU A 4 -29.33 -0.37 18.95
N LEU A 5 -30.06 -1.44 18.62
CA LEU A 5 -29.55 -2.51 17.77
C LEU A 5 -29.15 -2.01 16.38
N ALA A 6 -29.97 -1.14 15.76
CA ALA A 6 -29.62 -0.51 14.48
C ALA A 6 -28.38 0.39 14.57
N SER A 7 -28.15 1.04 15.72
CA SER A 7 -26.97 1.88 15.95
C SER A 7 -25.71 1.04 16.16
N ILE A 8 -25.80 -0.05 16.93
CA ILE A 8 -24.72 -1.03 17.11
C ILE A 8 -24.35 -1.66 15.76
N ASP A 9 -25.36 -2.09 14.99
CA ASP A 9 -25.16 -2.67 13.67
C ASP A 9 -24.43 -1.70 12.74
N ARG A 10 -24.92 -0.45 12.64
CA ARG A 10 -24.26 0.60 11.86
C ARG A 10 -22.85 0.91 12.37
N PHE A 11 -22.63 0.86 13.69
CA PHE A 11 -21.33 1.14 14.28
C PHE A 11 -20.30 0.10 13.88
N PHE A 12 -20.61 -1.19 13.93
CA PHE A 12 -19.66 -2.29 13.65
C PHE A 12 -19.65 -2.76 12.19
N PHE A 13 -20.79 -2.72 11.50
CA PHE A 13 -21.00 -3.42 10.23
C PHE A 13 -21.27 -2.53 9.03
N ARG A 14 -21.34 -1.20 9.20
CA ARG A 14 -21.38 -0.28 8.04
C ARG A 14 -20.25 -0.63 7.07
N ARG A 15 -20.60 -0.71 5.78
CA ARG A 15 -19.66 -1.01 4.71
C ARG A 15 -18.78 0.20 4.37
N ILE A 16 -17.48 -0.01 4.30
CA ILE A 16 -16.45 0.93 3.83
C ILE A 16 -15.60 0.26 2.74
N SER A 17 -14.82 1.05 1.99
CA SER A 17 -13.86 0.49 1.03
C SER A 17 -12.78 -0.33 1.74
N ALA A 18 -12.42 -1.48 1.14
CA ALA A 18 -11.32 -2.33 1.63
C ALA A 18 -9.94 -1.87 1.12
N SER A 19 -9.87 -0.83 0.29
CA SER A 19 -8.62 -0.33 -0.30
C SER A 19 -7.58 0.06 0.76
N GLY A 20 -7.98 0.74 1.83
CA GLY A 20 -7.06 1.12 2.92
C GLY A 20 -6.37 -0.09 3.57
N PHE A 21 -7.14 -1.14 3.86
CA PHE A 21 -6.62 -2.40 4.43
C PHE A 21 -5.77 -3.20 3.42
N GLY A 22 -6.11 -3.14 2.13
CA GLY A 22 -5.26 -3.71 1.08
C GLY A 22 -3.88 -3.05 1.02
N LEU A 23 -3.82 -1.72 1.10
CA LEU A 23 -2.56 -0.97 1.16
C LEU A 23 -1.82 -1.21 2.47
N MET A 24 -2.52 -1.24 3.60
CA MET A 24 -1.94 -1.56 4.90
C MET A 24 -1.30 -2.95 4.89
N ARG A 25 -1.95 -3.96 4.29
CA ARG A 25 -1.37 -5.31 4.12
C ARG A 25 -0.05 -5.25 3.36
N ILE A 26 -0.02 -4.55 2.22
CA ILE A 26 1.18 -4.42 1.38
C ILE A 26 2.29 -3.75 2.20
N ALA A 27 2.00 -2.60 2.82
CA ALA A 27 2.96 -1.84 3.60
C ALA A 27 3.47 -2.62 4.82
N TRP A 28 2.58 -3.27 5.57
CA TRP A 28 2.93 -4.13 6.71
C TRP A 28 3.86 -5.28 6.31
N ALA A 29 3.50 -6.01 5.24
CA ALA A 29 4.30 -7.12 4.77
C ALA A 29 5.66 -6.66 4.23
N ALA A 30 5.69 -5.52 3.52
CA ALA A 30 6.93 -4.91 3.04
C ALA A 30 7.84 -4.47 4.20
N THR A 31 7.29 -3.79 5.22
CA THR A 31 8.06 -3.38 6.40
C THR A 31 8.67 -4.58 7.10
N ALA A 32 7.86 -5.60 7.44
CA ALA A 32 8.36 -6.80 8.09
C ALA A 32 9.42 -7.52 7.23
N LEU A 33 9.20 -7.62 5.91
CA LEU A 33 10.13 -8.25 4.99
C LEU A 33 11.48 -7.52 4.93
N ILE A 34 11.47 -6.19 4.78
CA ILE A 34 12.70 -5.39 4.68
C ILE A 34 13.53 -5.49 5.95
N PHE A 35 12.90 -5.38 7.13
CA PHE A 35 13.62 -5.47 8.40
C PHE A 35 14.18 -6.87 8.67
N LEU A 36 13.41 -7.93 8.32
CA LEU A 36 13.93 -9.29 8.40
C LEU A 36 15.10 -9.51 7.44
N LEU A 37 15.04 -8.96 6.22
CA LEU A 37 16.16 -9.03 5.26
C LEU A 37 17.42 -8.34 5.78
N PHE A 38 17.29 -7.23 6.50
CA PHE A 38 18.44 -6.59 7.15
C PHE A 38 19.05 -7.44 8.28
N GLN A 39 18.26 -8.31 8.90
CA GLN A 39 18.72 -9.23 9.93
C GLN A 39 19.35 -10.52 9.38
N TRP A 40 19.49 -10.67 8.06
CA TRP A 40 19.91 -11.93 7.40
C TRP A 40 21.15 -12.59 8.03
N ASN A 41 22.17 -11.79 8.34
CA ASN A 41 23.43 -12.28 8.89
C ASN A 41 23.34 -12.70 10.37
N ASP A 42 22.33 -12.20 11.09
CA ASP A 42 22.20 -12.37 12.54
C ASP A 42 21.10 -13.37 12.93
N VAL A 43 20.42 -13.99 11.95
CA VAL A 43 19.28 -14.89 12.22
C VAL A 43 19.67 -16.04 13.14
N LEU A 44 20.79 -16.71 12.86
CA LEU A 44 21.25 -17.84 13.67
C LEU A 44 21.68 -17.38 15.06
N PHE A 45 22.34 -16.23 15.13
CA PHE A 45 22.77 -15.62 16.40
C PHE A 45 21.58 -15.28 17.30
N PHE A 46 20.48 -14.77 16.75
CA PHE A 46 19.32 -14.38 17.56
C PHE A 46 18.33 -15.51 17.85
N TYR A 47 18.17 -16.49 16.95
CA TYR A 47 17.03 -17.41 17.00
C TYR A 47 17.38 -18.90 17.10
N SER A 48 18.64 -19.30 16.90
CA SER A 48 19.05 -20.72 16.96
C SER A 48 19.54 -21.18 18.34
N SER A 49 19.71 -22.49 18.52
CA SER A 49 20.32 -23.08 19.72
C SER A 49 21.76 -22.62 19.95
N ASP A 50 22.46 -22.24 18.89
CA ASP A 50 23.87 -21.83 18.91
C ASP A 50 24.00 -20.30 19.12
N GLY A 51 22.86 -19.63 19.33
CA GLY A 51 22.75 -18.19 19.46
C GLY A 51 22.86 -17.67 20.89
N ILE A 52 22.55 -16.38 21.06
CA ILE A 52 22.68 -15.64 22.32
C ILE A 52 21.76 -16.15 23.44
N ILE A 53 20.65 -16.81 23.10
CA ILE A 53 19.80 -17.51 24.06
C ILE A 53 19.80 -18.99 23.65
N PRO A 54 20.66 -19.82 24.23
CA PRO A 54 20.67 -21.26 24.03
C PRO A 54 19.55 -21.94 24.86
N PRO A 55 19.20 -23.21 24.57
CA PRO A 55 18.05 -23.90 25.17
C PRO A 55 18.01 -23.91 26.70
N GLU A 56 19.18 -23.94 27.34
CA GLU A 56 19.35 -23.99 28.80
C GLU A 56 18.83 -22.71 29.48
N LEU A 57 18.86 -21.58 28.76
CA LEU A 57 18.38 -20.29 29.26
C LEU A 57 16.89 -20.06 28.99
N PHE A 58 16.20 -20.94 28.26
CA PHE A 58 14.81 -20.69 27.85
C PHE A 58 13.85 -20.52 29.02
N ALA A 59 13.99 -21.33 30.06
CA ALA A 59 13.11 -21.28 31.23
C ALA A 59 13.27 -19.98 32.03
N SER A 60 14.47 -19.39 32.05
CA SER A 60 14.76 -18.13 32.74
C SER A 60 14.58 -16.89 31.87
N SER A 61 14.75 -17.00 30.55
CA SER A 61 14.71 -15.87 29.63
C SER A 61 13.32 -15.56 29.08
N PHE A 62 12.37 -16.49 29.19
CA PHE A 62 11.04 -16.32 28.62
C PHE A 62 9.96 -16.50 29.67
N ARG A 63 8.86 -15.76 29.49
CA ARG A 63 7.61 -16.00 30.23
C ARG A 63 7.15 -17.46 30.03
N SER A 64 6.75 -18.10 31.11
CA SER A 64 6.26 -19.48 31.13
C SER A 64 4.85 -19.61 30.56
N ASP A 65 3.98 -18.61 30.81
CA ASP A 65 2.55 -18.71 30.53
C ASP A 65 2.14 -17.94 29.27
N PHE A 66 1.14 -18.49 28.55
CA PHE A 66 0.49 -17.89 27.38
C PHE A 66 1.45 -17.47 26.25
N ARG A 67 2.52 -18.26 26.05
CA ARG A 67 3.52 -18.06 25.00
C ARG A 67 3.35 -19.07 23.88
N PHE A 68 3.17 -18.57 22.66
CA PHE A 68 3.22 -19.37 21.44
C PHE A 68 4.47 -19.02 20.63
N SER A 69 5.31 -20.02 20.34
CA SER A 69 6.38 -19.89 19.36
C SER A 69 6.74 -21.26 18.78
N VAL A 70 6.84 -21.36 17.46
CA VAL A 70 7.34 -22.56 16.78
C VAL A 70 8.73 -22.96 17.28
N PHE A 71 9.53 -21.98 17.71
CA PHE A 71 10.90 -22.19 18.20
C PHE A 71 10.98 -22.79 19.62
N GLN A 72 9.84 -23.10 20.25
CA GLN A 72 9.81 -24.00 21.41
C GLN A 72 10.15 -25.44 21.01
N TYR A 73 9.86 -25.82 19.77
CA TYR A 73 10.02 -27.19 19.27
C TYR A 73 11.16 -27.32 18.26
N VAL A 74 11.54 -26.22 17.61
CA VAL A 74 12.56 -26.20 16.55
C VAL A 74 13.65 -25.21 16.93
N THR A 75 14.84 -25.71 17.28
CA THR A 75 15.95 -24.89 17.77
C THR A 75 17.23 -25.01 16.92
N ASN A 76 17.41 -26.12 16.20
CA ASN A 76 18.60 -26.35 15.39
C ASN A 76 18.81 -25.26 14.31
N PRO A 77 20.04 -24.79 14.08
CA PRO A 77 20.34 -23.70 13.15
C PRO A 77 19.77 -23.88 11.73
N ALA A 78 19.91 -25.07 11.15
CA ALA A 78 19.44 -25.32 9.77
C ALA A 78 17.91 -25.20 9.67
N SER A 79 17.19 -25.76 10.64
CA SER A 79 15.73 -25.67 10.69
C SER A 79 15.23 -24.25 10.97
N VAL A 80 15.93 -23.50 11.84
CA VAL A 80 15.63 -22.09 12.11
C VAL A 80 15.79 -21.24 10.85
N PHE A 81 16.88 -21.44 10.12
CA PHE A 81 17.10 -20.71 8.86
C PHE A 81 16.07 -21.09 7.79
N ALA A 82 15.67 -22.36 7.70
CA ALA A 82 14.60 -22.80 6.79
C ALA A 82 13.25 -22.14 7.12
N ILE A 83 12.88 -22.04 8.41
CA ILE A 83 11.67 -21.33 8.85
C ILE A 83 11.78 -19.82 8.54
N TYR A 84 12.99 -19.25 8.65
CA TYR A 84 13.24 -17.86 8.27
C TYR A 84 13.04 -17.64 6.75
N LEU A 85 13.54 -18.50 5.89
CA LEU A 85 13.26 -18.45 4.44
C LEU A 85 11.76 -18.59 4.14
N LEU A 86 11.07 -19.49 4.85
CA LEU A 86 9.62 -19.61 4.77
C LEU A 86 8.91 -18.31 5.17
N MET A 87 9.36 -17.66 6.26
CA MET A 87 8.84 -16.37 6.71
C MET A 87 8.96 -15.29 5.63
N LEU A 88 10.14 -15.16 5.00
CA LEU A 88 10.35 -14.24 3.88
C LEU A 88 9.40 -14.57 2.72
N ALA A 89 9.25 -15.85 2.37
CA ALA A 89 8.37 -16.29 1.28
C ALA A 89 6.89 -15.99 1.56
N VAL A 90 6.39 -16.25 2.77
CA VAL A 90 4.99 -15.95 3.12
C VAL A 90 4.74 -14.45 3.23
N LEU A 91 5.73 -13.65 3.65
CA LEU A 91 5.65 -12.19 3.62
C LEU A 91 5.59 -11.66 2.19
N MET A 92 6.41 -12.18 1.27
CA MET A 92 6.33 -11.84 -0.16
C MET A 92 4.95 -12.20 -0.73
N CYS A 93 4.44 -13.39 -0.44
CA CYS A 93 3.09 -13.80 -0.83
C CYS A 93 2.02 -12.89 -0.23
N ALA A 94 2.16 -12.51 1.05
CA ALA A 94 1.29 -11.59 1.75
C ALA A 94 1.42 -10.15 1.28
N MET A 95 2.53 -9.75 0.63
CA MET A 95 2.74 -8.44 0.02
C MET A 95 2.10 -8.37 -1.37
N ILE A 96 2.33 -9.36 -2.24
CA ILE A 96 1.71 -9.41 -3.57
C ILE A 96 0.23 -9.86 -3.54
N GLY A 97 -0.19 -10.49 -2.44
CA GLY A 97 -1.55 -10.98 -2.23
C GLY A 97 -1.84 -12.26 -3.03
N TRP A 98 -0.95 -13.25 -2.93
CA TRP A 98 -1.20 -14.61 -3.42
C TRP A 98 -1.70 -15.48 -2.25
N LYS A 99 -2.89 -16.08 -2.40
CA LYS A 99 -3.59 -16.79 -1.32
C LYS A 99 -3.72 -15.89 -0.09
N THR A 100 -4.16 -14.65 -0.34
CA THR A 100 -4.04 -13.48 0.54
C THR A 100 -4.34 -13.78 2.02
N ARG A 101 -5.46 -14.47 2.31
CA ARG A 101 -5.83 -14.82 3.68
C ARG A 101 -4.84 -15.78 4.33
N LEU A 102 -4.48 -16.86 3.64
CA LEU A 102 -3.56 -17.88 4.13
C LEU A 102 -2.15 -17.32 4.31
N SER A 103 -1.65 -16.58 3.32
CA SER A 103 -0.31 -15.97 3.39
C SER A 103 -0.20 -14.97 4.52
N THR A 104 -1.21 -14.10 4.71
CA THR A 104 -1.20 -13.11 5.81
C THR A 104 -1.35 -13.77 7.18
N MET A 105 -2.16 -14.83 7.30
CA MET A 105 -2.24 -15.64 8.53
C MET A 105 -0.90 -16.29 8.86
N ALA A 106 -0.29 -17.00 7.90
CA ALA A 106 1.00 -17.66 8.09
C ALA A 106 2.11 -16.66 8.46
N ALA A 107 2.20 -15.54 7.74
CA ALA A 107 3.17 -14.49 8.02
C ALA A 107 2.99 -13.89 9.42
N THR A 108 1.75 -13.67 9.86
CA THR A 108 1.46 -13.15 11.21
C THR A 108 1.89 -14.15 12.28
N VAL A 109 1.52 -15.43 12.14
CA VAL A 109 1.87 -16.48 13.13
C VAL A 109 3.38 -16.69 13.22
N LEU A 110 4.09 -16.69 12.09
CA LEU A 110 5.55 -16.78 12.08
C LEU A 110 6.19 -15.53 12.68
N LEU A 111 5.69 -14.33 12.38
CA LEU A 111 6.17 -13.08 12.99
C LEU A 111 6.06 -13.14 14.53
N PHE A 112 4.92 -13.59 15.05
CA PHE A 112 4.74 -13.82 16.49
C PHE A 112 5.77 -14.82 17.02
N SER A 113 6.01 -15.92 16.30
CA SER A 113 6.98 -16.94 16.72
C SER A 113 8.40 -16.40 16.82
N PHE A 114 8.86 -15.64 15.82
CA PHE A 114 10.19 -14.99 15.84
C PHE A 114 10.32 -14.00 16.99
N HIS A 115 9.32 -13.13 17.18
CA HIS A 115 9.35 -12.11 18.23
C HIS A 115 9.31 -12.75 19.63
N GLU A 116 8.51 -13.81 19.82
CA GLU A 116 8.48 -14.52 21.11
C GLU A 116 9.70 -15.42 21.34
N ARG A 117 10.49 -15.72 20.30
CA ARG A 117 11.74 -16.50 20.43
C ARG A 117 12.89 -15.65 20.98
N ASN A 118 12.93 -14.36 20.67
CA ASN A 118 13.93 -13.47 21.24
C ASN A 118 13.41 -12.03 21.25
N LEU A 119 13.29 -11.47 22.45
CA LEU A 119 12.83 -10.08 22.66
C LEU A 119 13.97 -9.07 22.54
N LEU A 120 15.24 -9.49 22.66
CA LEU A 120 16.40 -8.59 22.62
C LEU A 120 16.51 -7.74 21.35
N PRO A 121 16.32 -8.29 20.13
CA PRO A 121 16.42 -7.48 18.92
C PRO A 121 15.18 -6.62 18.66
N LEU A 122 14.13 -6.72 19.48
CA LEU A 122 12.85 -6.08 19.19
C LEU A 122 12.77 -4.66 19.75
N GLY A 123 12.13 -3.78 18.99
CA GLY A 123 11.71 -2.46 19.42
C GLY A 123 10.20 -2.30 19.49
N GLY A 124 9.76 -1.07 19.73
CA GLY A 124 8.33 -0.72 19.71
C GLY A 124 7.67 -1.01 18.36
N GLY A 125 8.41 -0.88 17.25
CA GLY A 125 7.89 -1.12 15.91
C GLY A 125 7.46 -2.56 15.66
N ASP A 126 8.20 -3.52 16.23
CA ASP A 126 7.93 -4.95 16.10
C ASP A 126 6.66 -5.36 16.86
N THR A 127 6.38 -4.66 17.96
CA THR A 127 5.10 -4.78 18.67
C THR A 127 3.94 -4.22 17.85
N VAL A 128 4.13 -3.07 17.21
CA VAL A 128 3.13 -2.50 16.28
C VAL A 128 2.85 -3.44 15.10
N LEU A 129 3.90 -4.02 14.51
CA LEU A 129 3.76 -4.99 13.41
C LEU A 129 2.98 -6.24 13.83
N ARG A 130 3.19 -6.76 15.05
CA ARG A 130 2.37 -7.86 15.60
C ARG A 130 0.90 -7.47 15.72
N ASN A 131 0.61 -6.28 16.27
CA ASN A 131 -0.77 -5.81 16.44
C ASN A 131 -1.49 -5.60 15.10
N PHE A 132 -0.78 -5.04 14.11
CA PHE A 132 -1.33 -4.85 12.77
C PHE A 132 -1.49 -6.17 12.02
N GLY A 133 -0.52 -7.08 12.14
CA GLY A 133 -0.60 -8.43 11.58
C GLY A 133 -1.80 -9.19 12.13
N PHE A 134 -2.01 -9.16 13.45
CA PHE A 134 -3.17 -9.77 14.10
C PHE A 134 -4.49 -9.19 13.56
N LEU A 135 -4.58 -7.87 13.43
CA LEU A 135 -5.78 -7.25 12.88
C LEU A 135 -6.01 -7.64 11.41
N LEU A 136 -4.98 -7.63 10.57
CA LEU A 136 -5.06 -8.06 9.17
C LEU A 136 -5.47 -9.54 9.05
N MET A 137 -4.96 -10.37 9.96
CA MET A 137 -5.26 -11.80 10.05
C MET A 137 -6.76 -12.06 10.21
N ILE A 138 -7.49 -11.19 10.92
CA ILE A 138 -8.93 -11.35 11.17
C ILE A 138 -9.81 -10.46 10.27
N ALA A 139 -9.29 -9.35 9.75
CA ALA A 139 -10.04 -8.41 8.92
C ALA A 139 -10.59 -9.07 7.63
N PRO A 140 -11.86 -8.79 7.25
CA PRO A 140 -12.43 -9.30 6.01
C PRO A 140 -11.92 -8.53 4.79
N GLN A 141 -11.92 -9.19 3.63
CA GLN A 141 -11.67 -8.56 2.32
C GLN A 141 -10.30 -7.86 2.16
N ILE A 142 -9.26 -8.34 2.86
CA ILE A 142 -7.87 -7.86 2.73
C ILE A 142 -7.23 -8.10 1.33
N SER A 143 -7.96 -8.73 0.41
CA SER A 143 -7.55 -8.99 -0.97
C SER A 143 -7.62 -7.76 -1.90
N ALA A 144 -7.90 -6.56 -1.39
CA ALA A 144 -7.72 -5.35 -2.20
C ALA A 144 -6.24 -5.23 -2.64
N PHE A 145 -6.02 -4.82 -3.90
CA PHE A 145 -4.69 -4.73 -4.53
C PHE A 145 -3.87 -6.04 -4.46
N SER A 146 -4.52 -7.19 -4.65
CA SER A 146 -3.89 -8.52 -4.64
C SER A 146 -3.91 -9.18 -6.02
N ILE A 147 -2.96 -10.09 -6.27
CA ILE A 147 -2.99 -10.98 -7.44
C ILE A 147 -4.27 -11.82 -7.45
N ASP A 148 -4.74 -12.30 -6.29
CA ASP A 148 -6.00 -13.05 -6.19
C ASP A 148 -7.20 -12.23 -6.70
N ARG A 149 -7.25 -10.93 -6.38
CA ARG A 149 -8.29 -10.03 -6.88
C ARG A 149 -8.10 -9.72 -8.35
N ALA A 150 -6.86 -9.50 -8.81
CA ALA A 150 -6.56 -9.27 -10.22
C ALA A 150 -7.03 -10.45 -11.08
N ARG A 151 -6.81 -11.71 -10.64
CA ARG A 151 -7.33 -12.91 -11.33
C ARG A 151 -8.85 -12.91 -11.44
N LYS A 152 -9.58 -12.52 -10.38
CA LYS A 152 -11.05 -12.39 -10.42
C LYS A 152 -11.50 -11.28 -11.37
N CYS A 153 -10.83 -10.13 -11.36
CA CYS A 153 -11.11 -9.03 -12.27
C CYS A 153 -10.83 -9.42 -13.73
N TRP A 154 -9.77 -10.21 -13.98
CA TRP A 154 -9.44 -10.72 -15.32
C TRP A 154 -10.56 -11.61 -15.85
N ARG A 155 -11.09 -12.53 -15.04
CA ARG A 155 -12.21 -13.37 -15.46
C ARG A 155 -13.46 -12.55 -15.82
N GLN A 156 -13.83 -11.56 -14.98
CA GLN A 156 -14.93 -10.64 -15.28
C GLN A 156 -14.68 -9.86 -16.58
N TRP A 157 -13.45 -9.39 -16.77
CA TRP A 157 -13.04 -8.67 -17.99
C TRP A 157 -13.16 -9.56 -19.23
N GLU A 158 -12.78 -10.83 -19.13
CA GLU A 158 -12.92 -11.78 -20.23
C GLU A 158 -14.39 -12.01 -20.61
N GLU A 159 -15.26 -12.17 -19.62
CA GLU A 159 -16.69 -12.43 -19.82
C GLU A 159 -17.47 -11.20 -20.32
N SER A 160 -17.22 -10.03 -19.74
CA SER A 160 -18.10 -8.85 -19.90
C SER A 160 -17.40 -7.58 -20.38
N LYS A 161 -16.07 -7.59 -20.50
CA LYS A 161 -15.26 -6.39 -20.79
C LYS A 161 -15.52 -5.25 -19.80
N THR A 162 -15.89 -5.58 -18.57
CA THR A 162 -16.04 -4.64 -17.46
C THR A 162 -15.15 -5.06 -16.28
N LEU A 163 -14.75 -4.09 -15.45
CA LEU A 163 -14.02 -4.38 -14.23
C LEU A 163 -14.99 -4.56 -13.06
N LEU A 164 -14.62 -5.44 -12.12
CA LEU A 164 -15.34 -5.58 -10.87
C LEU A 164 -15.24 -4.28 -10.03
N PRO A 165 -16.31 -3.90 -9.31
CA PRO A 165 -16.27 -2.73 -8.44
C PRO A 165 -15.26 -2.88 -7.30
N PRO A 166 -14.80 -1.78 -6.67
CA PRO A 166 -13.91 -1.85 -5.51
C PRO A 166 -14.51 -2.70 -4.37
N LEU A 167 -13.64 -3.45 -3.67
CA LEU A 167 -14.06 -4.29 -2.55
C LEU A 167 -14.54 -3.45 -1.37
N LYS A 168 -15.57 -3.93 -0.67
CA LYS A 168 -16.10 -3.32 0.54
C LYS A 168 -15.99 -4.28 1.73
N MET A 169 -15.71 -3.75 2.91
CA MET A 169 -15.59 -4.47 4.18
C MET A 169 -16.44 -3.81 5.28
N SER A 170 -16.72 -4.53 6.36
CA SER A 170 -17.28 -3.94 7.58
C SER A 170 -16.29 -2.96 8.22
N ILE A 171 -16.78 -1.94 8.92
CA ILE A 171 -15.95 -0.88 9.51
C ILE A 171 -15.24 -1.26 10.81
N TRP A 172 -15.65 -2.33 11.52
CA TRP A 172 -15.04 -2.70 12.80
C TRP A 172 -13.50 -2.83 12.79
N PRO A 173 -12.82 -3.37 11.75
CA PRO A 173 -11.36 -3.47 11.79
C PRO A 173 -10.70 -2.08 11.75
N TRP A 174 -11.27 -1.16 10.98
CA TRP A 174 -10.83 0.24 10.94
C TRP A 174 -10.95 0.91 12.30
N ARG A 175 -12.00 0.59 13.08
CA ARG A 175 -12.19 1.13 14.44
C ARG A 175 -11.19 0.54 15.43
N LEU A 176 -10.92 -0.75 15.36
CA LEU A 176 -9.90 -1.37 16.21
C LEU A 176 -8.52 -0.80 15.90
N LEU A 177 -8.20 -0.58 14.62
CA LEU A 177 -6.98 0.12 14.22
C LEU A 177 -6.92 1.54 14.79
N LEU A 178 -8.01 2.30 14.66
CA LEU A 178 -8.10 3.65 15.23
C LEU A 178 -7.84 3.64 16.74
N TRP A 179 -8.47 2.71 17.46
CA TRP A 179 -8.25 2.54 18.90
C TRP A 179 -6.80 2.20 19.23
N GLN A 180 -6.15 1.31 18.48
CA GLN A 180 -4.73 1.03 18.67
C GLN A 180 -3.88 2.30 18.53
N PHE A 181 -4.12 3.13 17.50
CA PHE A 181 -3.40 4.40 17.34
C PHE A 181 -3.66 5.36 18.50
N ILE A 182 -4.92 5.52 18.93
CA ILE A 182 -5.26 6.37 20.08
C ILE A 182 -4.53 5.87 21.32
N VAL A 183 -4.58 4.57 21.63
CA VAL A 183 -3.92 4.00 22.81
C VAL A 183 -2.41 4.21 22.73
N ILE A 184 -1.77 3.92 21.59
CA ILE A 184 -0.32 4.11 21.41
C ILE A 184 0.06 5.57 21.66
N TYR A 185 -0.62 6.52 21.03
CA TYR A 185 -0.28 7.93 21.15
C TYR A 185 -0.58 8.50 22.53
N ILE A 186 -1.72 8.18 23.13
CA ILE A 186 -2.08 8.71 24.43
C ILE A 186 -1.24 8.09 25.54
N ALA A 187 -0.95 6.79 25.48
CA ALA A 187 -0.01 6.17 26.43
C ALA A 187 1.38 6.81 26.32
N SER A 188 1.86 7.03 25.09
CA SER A 188 3.15 7.68 24.89
C SER A 188 3.16 9.15 25.33
N GLY A 189 2.08 9.88 25.06
CA GLY A 189 1.94 11.29 25.48
C GLY A 189 1.87 11.44 27.00
N LEU A 190 1.18 10.54 27.70
CA LEU A 190 1.11 10.51 29.16
C LEU A 190 2.49 10.21 29.77
N ASP A 191 3.18 9.19 29.26
CA ASP A 191 4.54 8.84 29.68
C ASP A 191 5.50 10.03 29.52
N LYS A 192 5.50 10.66 28.34
CA LYS A 192 6.30 11.86 28.07
C LYS A 192 5.93 13.05 28.94
N ALA A 193 4.64 13.32 29.13
CA ALA A 193 4.16 14.44 29.95
C ALA A 193 4.57 14.30 31.43
N SER A 194 4.86 13.08 31.90
CA SER A 194 5.41 12.84 33.23
C SER A 194 6.91 13.15 33.36
N GLY A 195 7.62 13.29 32.24
CA GLY A 195 9.06 13.53 32.20
C GLY A 195 9.44 15.01 32.13
N ASN A 196 10.30 15.47 33.04
CA ASN A 196 10.74 16.88 33.12
C ASN A 196 11.35 17.41 31.82
N MET A 197 12.07 16.58 31.06
CA MET A 197 12.71 17.00 29.80
C MET A 197 11.70 17.42 28.72
N TRP A 198 10.51 16.82 28.72
CA TRP A 198 9.45 17.22 27.79
C TRP A 198 8.84 18.55 28.19
N LEU A 199 8.60 18.75 29.49
CA LEU A 199 8.07 20.00 30.04
C LEU A 199 9.06 21.17 29.94
N GLN A 200 10.37 20.88 29.94
CA GLN A 200 11.43 21.88 29.75
C GLN A 200 11.82 22.08 28.29
N GLY A 201 11.27 21.30 27.36
CA GLY A 201 11.55 21.43 25.93
C GLY A 201 12.93 20.89 25.49
N THR A 202 13.59 20.08 26.32
CA THR A 202 14.94 19.54 26.05
C THR A 202 14.94 18.11 25.54
N ALA A 203 13.80 17.41 25.58
CA ALA A 203 13.69 16.00 25.22
C ALA A 203 14.16 15.68 23.79
N VAL A 204 13.76 16.50 22.80
CA VAL A 204 14.16 16.27 21.40
C VAL A 204 15.66 16.46 21.23
N ALA A 205 16.25 17.53 21.78
CA ALA A 205 17.70 17.73 21.77
C ALA A 205 18.42 16.52 22.38
N SER A 206 18.00 16.06 23.55
CA SER A 206 18.65 14.91 24.19
C SER A 206 18.57 13.64 23.36
N ALA A 207 17.44 13.39 22.68
CA ALA A 207 17.31 12.27 21.76
C ALA A 207 18.23 12.39 20.53
N LEU A 208 18.36 13.60 19.96
CA LEU A 208 19.21 13.88 18.81
C LEU A 208 20.72 13.88 19.12
N HIS A 209 21.10 14.06 20.38
CA HIS A 209 22.50 13.94 20.82
C HIS A 209 22.83 12.56 21.40
N HIS A 210 21.88 11.62 21.43
CA HIS A 210 22.13 10.29 21.95
C HIS A 210 22.92 9.45 20.94
N PRO A 211 24.09 8.89 21.28
CA PRO A 211 24.98 8.22 20.33
C PRO A 211 24.35 7.07 19.53
N HIS A 212 23.38 6.37 20.13
CA HIS A 212 22.67 5.27 19.47
C HIS A 212 21.47 5.70 18.62
N PHE A 213 20.90 6.88 18.90
CA PHE A 213 19.70 7.34 18.19
C PHE A 213 20.02 8.37 17.12
N ALA A 214 21.05 9.20 17.30
CA ALA A 214 21.46 10.18 16.30
C ALA A 214 21.83 9.48 14.98
N ARG A 215 21.21 9.92 13.87
CA ARG A 215 21.46 9.33 12.55
C ARG A 215 22.48 10.09 11.71
N TRP A 216 22.74 11.35 12.07
CA TRP A 216 23.67 12.23 11.36
C TRP A 216 24.80 12.70 12.29
N PRO A 217 25.91 13.21 11.73
CA PRO A 217 27.00 13.77 12.53
C PRO A 217 26.51 14.86 13.49
N MET A 218 27.16 14.96 14.65
CA MET A 218 26.78 15.88 15.73
C MET A 218 26.59 17.34 15.28
N PRO A 219 27.45 17.94 14.42
CA PRO A 219 27.22 19.33 13.98
C PRO A 219 25.88 19.56 13.27
N VAL A 220 25.35 18.55 12.56
CA VAL A 220 24.02 18.62 11.94
C VAL A 220 22.93 18.54 13.01
N MET A 221 23.10 17.66 13.99
CA MET A 221 22.17 17.48 15.09
C MET A 221 22.09 18.71 16.00
N ASP A 222 23.22 19.39 16.23
CA ASP A 222 23.30 20.61 17.03
C ASP A 222 22.40 21.71 16.44
N VAL A 223 22.47 21.90 15.11
CA VAL A 223 21.65 22.90 14.39
C VAL A 223 20.15 22.60 14.51
N ILE A 224 19.76 21.33 14.35
CA ILE A 224 18.35 20.92 14.42
C ILE A 224 17.83 21.04 15.86
N SER A 225 18.68 20.74 16.84
CA SER A 225 18.34 20.73 18.26
C SER A 225 18.01 22.13 18.81
N ILE A 226 18.36 23.21 18.11
CA ILE A 226 17.88 24.57 18.41
C ILE A 226 16.35 24.62 18.44
N LEU A 227 15.68 23.82 17.60
CA LEU A 227 14.22 23.72 17.55
C LEU A 227 13.63 22.80 18.63
N SER A 228 14.46 22.23 19.52
CA SER A 228 14.01 21.25 20.51
C SER A 228 12.84 21.72 21.38
N PRO A 229 12.80 22.96 21.90
CA PRO A 229 11.66 23.39 22.70
C PRO A 229 10.34 23.31 21.91
N LEU A 230 10.32 23.87 20.70
CA LEU A 230 9.15 23.82 19.83
C LEU A 230 8.76 22.38 19.48
N LEU A 231 9.72 21.55 19.09
CA LEU A 231 9.48 20.18 18.66
C LEU A 231 9.00 19.29 19.82
N SER A 232 9.52 19.50 21.04
CA SER A 232 9.12 18.74 22.23
C SER A 232 7.64 19.00 22.58
N TYR A 233 7.20 20.26 22.53
CA TYR A 233 5.78 20.58 22.72
C TYR A 233 4.92 20.12 21.54
N ALA A 234 5.41 20.24 20.30
CA ALA A 234 4.70 19.77 19.12
C ALA A 234 4.44 18.26 19.15
N VAL A 235 5.37 17.47 19.70
CA VAL A 235 5.18 16.02 19.95
C VAL A 235 4.00 15.81 20.90
N LEU A 236 3.99 16.46 22.07
CA LEU A 236 2.89 16.30 23.04
C LEU A 236 1.54 16.70 22.43
N VAL A 237 1.47 17.84 21.75
CA VAL A 237 0.25 18.30 21.07
C VAL A 237 -0.21 17.30 20.02
N PHE A 238 0.71 16.77 19.21
CA PHE A 238 0.39 15.76 18.21
C PHE A 238 -0.17 14.48 18.84
N GLU A 239 0.45 13.98 19.90
CA GLU A 239 0.06 12.74 20.57
C GLU A 239 -1.31 12.87 21.25
N PHE A 240 -1.52 13.92 22.05
CA PHE A 240 -2.83 14.19 22.67
C PHE A 240 -3.91 14.59 21.65
N GLY A 241 -3.51 15.14 20.51
CA GLY A 241 -4.40 15.49 19.39
C GLY A 241 -5.21 14.30 18.86
N TRP A 242 -4.77 13.07 19.08
CA TRP A 242 -5.53 11.86 18.70
C TRP A 242 -6.83 11.69 19.49
N LEU A 243 -6.97 12.29 20.69
CA LEU A 243 -8.24 12.29 21.43
C LEU A 243 -9.37 13.00 20.66
N LEU A 244 -9.03 13.91 19.75
CA LEU A 244 -10.02 14.58 18.90
C LEU A 244 -10.79 13.59 17.99
N MET A 245 -10.22 12.39 17.74
CA MET A 245 -10.91 11.32 17.00
C MET A 245 -12.04 10.65 17.78
N LEU A 246 -12.11 10.85 19.10
CA LEU A 246 -13.18 10.33 19.95
C LEU A 246 -14.38 11.27 20.04
N ILE A 247 -14.25 12.52 19.58
CA ILE A 247 -15.33 13.51 19.63
C ILE A 247 -16.52 13.00 18.77
N PRO A 248 -17.70 12.77 19.38
CA PRO A 248 -18.89 12.33 18.69
C PRO A 248 -19.27 13.29 17.56
N ARG A 249 -19.75 12.74 16.44
CA ARG A 249 -20.21 13.54 15.30
C ARG A 249 -21.32 14.53 15.66
N SER A 250 -22.16 14.21 16.66
CA SER A 250 -23.21 15.12 17.14
C SER A 250 -22.63 16.42 17.70
N LEU A 251 -21.50 16.34 18.42
CA LEU A 251 -20.81 17.50 18.98
C LEU A 251 -19.96 18.24 17.95
N SER A 252 -19.57 17.56 16.86
CA SER A 252 -18.74 18.15 15.80
C SER A 252 -19.54 18.76 14.65
N GLN A 253 -20.87 18.68 14.65
CA GLN A 253 -21.72 19.19 13.57
C GLN A 253 -21.74 20.72 13.50
N GLU A 254 -21.64 21.38 14.65
CA GLU A 254 -21.60 22.85 14.76
C GLU A 254 -20.17 23.40 14.68
N LEU A 255 -19.15 22.54 14.64
CA LEU A 255 -17.76 22.97 14.54
C LEU A 255 -17.42 23.42 13.12
N PRO A 256 -16.51 24.40 12.96
CA PRO A 256 -15.97 24.80 11.66
C PRO A 256 -15.47 23.60 10.85
N GLN A 257 -15.54 23.66 9.52
CA GLN A 257 -15.17 22.55 8.63
C GLN A 257 -13.74 22.01 8.85
N LEU A 258 -12.83 22.85 9.36
CA LEU A 258 -11.47 22.48 9.74
C LEU A 258 -11.43 21.49 10.92
N CYS A 259 -12.39 21.60 11.84
CA CYS A 259 -12.56 20.77 13.03
C CYS A 259 -13.50 19.57 12.80
N ALA A 260 -14.03 19.41 11.58
CA ALA A 260 -14.85 18.25 11.25
C ALA A 260 -14.00 16.96 11.37
N PRO A 261 -14.56 15.83 11.86
CA PRO A 261 -13.79 14.61 12.13
C PRO A 261 -13.01 14.06 10.92
N HIS A 262 -13.52 14.29 9.71
CA HIS A 262 -12.82 13.91 8.48
C HIS A 262 -11.58 14.77 8.22
N SER A 263 -11.65 16.07 8.51
CA SER A 263 -10.54 17.02 8.38
C SER A 263 -9.50 16.77 9.47
N VAL A 264 -9.94 16.59 10.72
CA VAL A 264 -9.08 16.23 11.86
C VAL A 264 -8.30 14.95 11.58
N ARG A 265 -8.97 13.88 11.13
CA ARG A 265 -8.29 12.64 10.75
C ARG A 265 -7.24 12.87 9.68
N ARG A 266 -7.55 13.63 8.61
CA ARG A 266 -6.58 13.93 7.55
C ARG A 266 -5.40 14.72 8.08
N ALA A 267 -5.64 15.72 8.93
CA ALA A 267 -4.60 16.50 9.57
C ALA A 267 -3.70 15.63 10.46
N LEU A 268 -4.26 14.72 11.26
CA LEU A 268 -3.51 13.77 12.08
C LEU A 268 -2.70 12.77 11.24
N LEU A 269 -3.26 12.27 10.13
CA LEU A 269 -2.51 11.39 9.22
C LEU A 269 -1.37 12.13 8.51
N LEU A 270 -1.59 13.36 8.05
CA LEU A 270 -0.54 14.19 7.44
C LEU A 270 0.52 14.59 8.46
N GLY A 271 0.11 15.05 9.63
CA GLY A 271 0.99 15.34 10.77
C GLY A 271 1.78 14.09 11.18
N GLY A 272 1.14 12.93 11.17
CA GLY A 272 1.77 11.64 11.41
C GLY A 272 2.83 11.26 10.37
N ILE A 273 2.57 11.54 9.10
CA ILE A 273 3.57 11.34 8.03
C ILE A 273 4.80 12.22 8.28
N LEU A 274 4.59 13.49 8.67
CA LEU A 274 5.68 14.40 9.00
C LEU A 274 6.41 13.97 10.29
N PHE A 275 5.67 13.55 11.30
CA PHE A 275 6.17 13.12 12.61
C PHE A 275 7.03 11.86 12.51
N HIS A 276 6.50 10.78 11.92
CA HIS A 276 7.28 9.55 11.74
C HIS A 276 8.33 9.69 10.65
N GLY A 277 8.08 10.53 9.64
CA GLY A 277 9.05 10.86 8.61
C GLY A 277 10.27 11.58 9.18
N SER A 278 10.07 12.57 10.06
CA SER A 278 11.18 13.28 10.71
C SER A 278 11.95 12.35 11.66
N ILE A 279 11.27 11.52 12.44
CA ILE A 279 11.92 10.50 13.27
C ILE A 279 12.74 9.54 12.39
N LEU A 280 12.19 9.06 11.28
CA LEU A 280 12.92 8.18 10.37
C LEU A 280 14.17 8.87 9.78
N LEU A 281 14.08 10.16 9.45
CA LEU A 281 15.20 10.90 8.87
C LEU A 281 16.28 11.24 9.89
N LEU A 282 15.91 11.52 11.14
CA LEU A 282 16.81 12.09 12.15
C LEU A 282 17.29 11.06 13.18
N MET A 283 16.48 10.03 13.45
CA MET A 283 16.70 9.07 14.52
C MET A 283 16.74 7.62 14.02
N ASN A 284 17.57 6.80 14.66
CA ASN A 284 17.63 5.37 14.46
C ASN A 284 16.80 4.61 15.51
N VAL A 285 15.51 4.44 15.24
CA VAL A 285 14.54 3.77 16.14
C VAL A 285 13.99 2.46 15.55
N GLY A 286 14.76 1.83 14.67
CA GLY A 286 14.40 0.56 14.02
C GLY A 286 13.13 0.66 13.18
N SER A 287 12.24 -0.32 13.32
CA SER A 287 11.05 -0.47 12.49
C SER A 287 9.90 0.48 12.84
N PHE A 288 9.97 1.21 13.95
CA PHE A 288 8.82 1.93 14.52
C PHE A 288 8.17 2.94 13.56
N SER A 289 8.95 3.85 12.97
CA SER A 289 8.41 4.87 12.08
C SER A 289 7.72 4.25 10.85
N VAL A 290 8.34 3.26 10.23
CA VAL A 290 7.80 2.60 9.02
C VAL A 290 6.60 1.72 9.38
N ALA A 291 6.62 1.06 10.54
CA ALA A 291 5.50 0.30 11.06
C ALA A 291 4.28 1.20 11.27
N MET A 292 4.43 2.34 11.94
CA MET A 292 3.33 3.29 12.16
C MET A 292 2.78 3.86 10.85
N LEU A 293 3.66 4.24 9.92
CA LEU A 293 3.25 4.70 8.57
C LEU A 293 2.45 3.63 7.81
N SER A 294 2.77 2.34 7.99
CA SER A 294 2.00 1.25 7.37
C SER A 294 0.54 1.21 7.83
N GLY A 295 0.29 1.49 9.11
CA GLY A 295 -1.05 1.51 9.69
C GLY A 295 -1.90 2.69 9.22
N TYR A 296 -1.29 3.82 8.84
CA TYR A 296 -2.03 4.97 8.30
C TYR A 296 -2.78 4.66 7.01
N PHE A 297 -2.27 3.76 6.17
CA PHE A 297 -3.02 3.27 5.02
C PHE A 297 -4.36 2.64 5.44
N GLY A 298 -4.37 1.88 6.53
CA GLY A 298 -5.57 1.24 7.07
C GLY A 298 -6.59 2.24 7.59
N LEU A 299 -6.17 3.45 7.97
CA LEU A 299 -7.04 4.52 8.42
C LEU A 299 -7.64 5.35 7.26
N LEU A 300 -7.20 5.14 6.01
CA LEU A 300 -7.79 5.78 4.82
C LEU A 300 -9.20 5.23 4.51
N LEU A 301 -10.09 6.13 4.10
CA LEU A 301 -11.46 5.83 3.71
C LEU A 301 -11.65 6.11 2.21
N ASP A 302 -12.72 5.57 1.63
CA ASP A 302 -13.04 5.69 0.20
C ASP A 302 -13.00 7.15 -0.30
N LYS A 303 -13.55 8.06 0.50
CA LYS A 303 -13.55 9.49 0.22
C LYS A 303 -12.15 10.08 0.07
N ASP A 304 -11.14 9.56 0.75
CA ASP A 304 -9.77 10.04 0.62
C ASP A 304 -9.18 9.70 -0.75
N PHE A 305 -9.43 8.49 -1.24
CA PHE A 305 -9.01 8.08 -2.58
C PHE A 305 -9.71 8.89 -3.67
N VAL A 306 -11.02 9.13 -3.51
CA VAL A 306 -11.82 9.93 -4.44
C VAL A 306 -11.37 11.40 -4.43
N ASP A 307 -11.19 12.00 -3.27
CA ASP A 307 -10.75 13.40 -3.14
C ASP A 307 -9.33 13.59 -3.70
N LEU A 308 -8.39 12.67 -3.40
CA LEU A 308 -7.04 12.70 -3.95
C LEU A 308 -7.07 12.61 -5.48
N ARG A 309 -7.83 11.65 -6.02
CA ARG A 309 -8.02 11.51 -7.47
C ARG A 309 -8.58 12.79 -8.10
N MET A 310 -9.63 13.36 -7.53
CA MET A 310 -10.24 14.59 -8.04
C MET A 310 -9.25 15.76 -7.98
N TRP A 311 -8.49 15.89 -6.90
CA TRP A 311 -7.48 16.93 -6.76
C TRP A 311 -6.37 16.79 -7.81
N ILE A 312 -5.85 15.58 -8.04
CA ILE A 312 -4.86 15.33 -9.09
C ILE A 312 -5.48 15.66 -10.46
N ASN A 313 -6.65 15.13 -10.78
CA ASN A 313 -7.33 15.41 -12.05
C ASN A 313 -7.62 16.92 -12.27
N ARG A 314 -7.87 17.69 -11.20
CA ARG A 314 -8.04 19.15 -11.24
C ARG A 314 -6.70 19.88 -11.42
N LYS A 315 -5.65 19.53 -10.69
CA LYS A 315 -4.33 20.18 -10.83
C LYS A 315 -3.74 19.98 -12.22
N PHE A 316 -3.97 18.81 -12.80
CA PHE A 316 -3.62 18.53 -14.19
C PHE A 316 -4.75 18.95 -15.16
N ALA A 317 -5.53 20.01 -14.86
CA ALA A 317 -6.71 20.49 -15.60
C ALA A 317 -6.50 20.70 -17.11
N ASN A 318 -5.28 20.96 -17.58
CA ASN A 318 -4.93 20.95 -19.01
C ASN A 318 -5.00 19.54 -19.64
N ARG A 319 -5.40 18.52 -18.88
CA ARG A 319 -5.55 17.12 -19.28
C ARG A 319 -6.93 16.57 -18.87
N LYS A 320 -8.01 17.36 -18.90
CA LYS A 320 -9.40 16.86 -18.73
C LYS A 320 -9.88 15.89 -19.82
N SER A 321 -9.11 15.68 -20.87
CA SER A 321 -9.47 14.71 -21.90
C SER A 321 -9.40 13.29 -21.35
N GLN A 322 -10.55 12.62 -21.43
CA GLN A 322 -10.62 11.18 -21.45
C GLN A 322 -9.70 10.67 -22.56
N ILE A 323 -8.89 9.66 -22.26
CA ILE A 323 -7.96 9.07 -23.22
C ILE A 323 -8.66 7.85 -23.79
N VAL A 324 -9.07 7.95 -25.04
CA VAL A 324 -9.66 6.82 -25.73
C VAL A 324 -8.54 5.87 -26.11
N VAL A 325 -8.64 4.61 -25.67
CA VAL A 325 -7.71 3.55 -26.02
C VAL A 325 -8.45 2.58 -26.93
N LEU A 326 -8.07 2.57 -28.20
CA LEU A 326 -8.65 1.69 -29.22
C LEU A 326 -7.95 0.34 -29.12
N TYR A 327 -8.72 -0.71 -28.84
CA TYR A 327 -8.21 -2.07 -28.71
C TYR A 327 -9.10 -3.05 -29.45
N ASP A 328 -8.52 -4.21 -29.78
CA ASP A 328 -9.25 -5.32 -30.40
C ASP A 328 -9.77 -6.24 -29.30
N ALA A 329 -11.10 -6.29 -29.12
CA ALA A 329 -11.72 -7.17 -28.13
C ALA A 329 -11.67 -8.66 -28.51
N SER A 330 -11.36 -9.00 -29.76
CA SER A 330 -11.19 -10.39 -30.22
C SER A 330 -9.77 -10.90 -30.04
N CYS A 331 -8.77 -10.02 -29.85
CA CYS A 331 -7.38 -10.39 -29.67
C CYS A 331 -7.00 -10.56 -28.18
N LEU A 332 -6.50 -11.74 -27.79
CA LEU A 332 -6.11 -12.03 -26.40
C LEU A 332 -5.01 -11.09 -25.87
N LEU A 333 -4.00 -10.79 -26.69
CA LEU A 333 -2.93 -9.85 -26.31
C LEU A 333 -3.48 -8.44 -26.07
N CYS A 334 -4.38 -7.96 -26.95
CA CYS A 334 -5.02 -6.66 -26.79
C CYS A 334 -5.88 -6.61 -25.54
N ARG A 335 -6.68 -7.66 -25.28
CA ARG A 335 -7.50 -7.77 -24.06
C ARG A 335 -6.65 -7.75 -22.80
N ARG A 336 -5.55 -8.51 -22.76
CA ARG A 336 -4.60 -8.53 -21.62
C ARG A 336 -3.96 -7.16 -21.40
N SER A 337 -3.49 -6.53 -22.47
CA SER A 337 -2.87 -5.21 -22.41
C SER A 337 -3.86 -4.14 -21.91
N MET A 338 -5.08 -4.14 -22.45
CA MET A 338 -6.13 -3.21 -22.03
C MET A 338 -6.54 -3.42 -20.58
N PHE A 339 -6.66 -4.68 -20.14
CA PHE A 339 -6.94 -5.00 -18.74
C PHE A 339 -5.88 -4.45 -17.78
N VAL A 340 -4.59 -4.64 -18.09
CA VAL A 340 -3.49 -4.09 -17.28
C VAL A 340 -3.56 -2.57 -17.24
N LEU A 341 -3.80 -1.91 -18.38
CA LEU A 341 -3.96 -0.45 -18.43
C LEU A 341 -5.11 0.03 -17.53
N LEU A 342 -6.26 -0.66 -17.54
CA LEU A 342 -7.40 -0.31 -16.68
C LEU A 342 -7.11 -0.56 -15.19
N LEU A 343 -6.35 -1.59 -14.83
CA LEU A 343 -5.92 -1.80 -13.44
C LEU A 343 -4.97 -0.69 -12.96
N LEU A 344 -4.14 -0.16 -13.85
CA LEU A 344 -3.21 0.93 -13.54
C LEU A 344 -3.87 2.32 -13.58
N ASP A 345 -5.08 2.44 -14.13
CA ASP A 345 -5.83 3.69 -14.29
C ASP A 345 -6.49 4.17 -12.98
N HIS A 346 -5.66 4.48 -11.99
CA HIS A 346 -6.08 5.01 -10.68
C HIS A 346 -6.83 6.34 -10.78
N HIS A 347 -6.65 7.06 -11.90
CA HIS A 347 -7.28 8.34 -12.17
C HIS A 347 -8.60 8.26 -12.94
N HIS A 348 -8.98 7.06 -13.42
CA HIS A 348 -10.18 6.80 -14.24
C HIS A 348 -10.26 7.72 -15.46
N ARG A 349 -9.18 7.75 -16.22
CA ARG A 349 -9.04 8.58 -17.42
C ARG A 349 -9.09 7.79 -18.72
N LEU A 350 -8.87 6.49 -18.68
CA LEU A 350 -8.88 5.65 -19.85
C LEU A 350 -10.31 5.25 -20.22
N HIS A 351 -10.60 5.28 -21.51
CA HIS A 351 -11.84 4.78 -22.08
C HIS A 351 -11.51 3.69 -23.09
N ALA A 352 -11.76 2.44 -22.71
CA ALA A 352 -11.53 1.30 -23.58
C ALA A 352 -12.60 1.26 -24.67
N VAL A 353 -12.19 1.35 -25.94
CA VAL A 353 -13.10 1.30 -27.09
C VAL A 353 -12.72 0.12 -27.96
N ASN A 354 -13.66 -0.82 -28.14
CA ASN A 354 -13.51 -1.91 -29.09
C ASN A 354 -13.68 -1.37 -30.50
N PHE A 355 -12.60 -1.32 -31.29
CA PHE A 355 -12.67 -0.78 -32.64
C PHE A 355 -13.35 -1.71 -33.65
N ARG A 356 -13.62 -2.97 -33.29
CA ARG A 356 -14.40 -3.91 -34.10
C ARG A 356 -15.89 -3.60 -34.10
N ASP A 357 -16.37 -2.86 -33.10
CA ASP A 357 -17.74 -2.32 -33.10
C ASP A 357 -17.78 -1.09 -34.02
N GLY A 358 -18.46 -1.22 -35.17
CA GLY A 358 -18.54 -0.16 -36.16
C GLY A 358 -19.14 1.15 -35.64
N LYS A 359 -20.11 1.08 -34.71
CA LYS A 359 -20.72 2.29 -34.11
C LYS A 359 -19.72 2.98 -33.21
N LEU A 360 -19.07 2.24 -32.33
CA LEU A 360 -18.07 2.80 -31.42
C LEU A 360 -16.87 3.35 -32.18
N ARG A 361 -16.39 2.64 -33.20
CA ARG A 361 -15.29 3.11 -34.05
C ARG A 361 -15.65 4.41 -34.75
N ASN A 362 -16.80 4.50 -35.39
CA ASN A 362 -17.22 5.72 -36.09
C ASN A 362 -17.38 6.91 -35.14
N ASN A 363 -17.80 6.68 -33.90
CA ASN A 363 -17.93 7.75 -32.90
C ASN A 363 -16.58 8.26 -32.36
N TYR A 364 -15.59 7.37 -32.17
CA TYR A 364 -14.35 7.73 -31.47
C TYR A 364 -13.13 7.87 -32.39
N ALA A 365 -13.10 7.17 -33.52
CA ALA A 365 -11.98 7.13 -34.46
C ALA A 365 -12.46 6.98 -35.93
N PRO A 366 -13.30 7.91 -36.45
CA PRO A 366 -13.72 7.88 -37.85
C PRO A 366 -12.56 8.15 -38.82
N ASP A 367 -11.50 8.79 -38.32
CA ASP A 367 -10.33 9.27 -39.05
C ASP A 367 -9.18 8.26 -39.16
N ILE A 368 -9.30 7.07 -38.55
CA ILE A 368 -8.25 6.05 -38.53
C ILE A 368 -8.69 4.82 -39.33
N ALA A 369 -7.90 4.45 -40.33
CA ALA A 369 -8.18 3.26 -41.14
C ALA A 369 -8.10 1.97 -40.29
N ILE A 370 -8.99 1.01 -40.57
CA ILE A 370 -9.05 -0.27 -39.84
C ILE A 370 -7.71 -1.02 -39.90
N LYS A 371 -7.01 -0.98 -41.04
CA LYS A 371 -5.70 -1.65 -41.20
C LYS A 371 -4.66 -1.13 -40.22
N ASP A 372 -4.74 0.14 -39.84
CA ASP A 372 -3.76 0.75 -38.94
C ASP A 372 -4.08 0.37 -37.49
N LEU A 373 -5.37 0.30 -37.13
CA LEU A 373 -5.84 -0.23 -35.84
C LEU A 373 -5.45 -1.71 -35.62
N ASP A 374 -5.43 -2.49 -36.70
CA ASP A 374 -4.95 -3.87 -36.69
C ASP A 374 -3.43 -3.97 -36.45
N ARG A 375 -2.65 -3.02 -36.98
CA ARG A 375 -1.18 -3.02 -36.84
C ARG A 375 -0.70 -2.64 -35.45
N SER A 376 -1.32 -1.66 -34.79
CA SER A 376 -0.86 -1.19 -33.48
C SER A 376 -1.97 -0.64 -32.58
N MET A 377 -1.72 -0.59 -31.28
CA MET A 377 -2.60 0.10 -30.33
C MET A 377 -2.61 1.57 -30.66
N HIS A 378 -3.81 2.16 -30.70
CA HIS A 378 -4.01 3.58 -30.91
C HIS A 378 -4.63 4.21 -29.67
N ILE A 379 -4.20 5.43 -29.36
CA ILE A 379 -4.87 6.27 -28.39
C ILE A 379 -5.24 7.60 -29.03
N LYS A 380 -6.38 8.13 -28.60
CA LYS A 380 -6.82 9.47 -28.94
C LYS A 380 -6.85 10.33 -27.69
N ILE A 381 -6.06 11.39 -27.71
CA ILE A 381 -6.01 12.40 -26.65
C ILE A 381 -6.43 13.71 -27.29
N ARG A 382 -7.67 14.15 -27.03
CA ARG A 382 -8.27 15.31 -27.71
C ARG A 382 -8.35 15.08 -29.22
N ALA A 383 -7.65 15.88 -30.02
CA ALA A 383 -7.57 15.78 -31.48
C ALA A 383 -6.30 15.06 -31.96
N GLU A 384 -5.39 14.69 -31.06
CA GLU A 384 -4.13 14.03 -31.42
C GLU A 384 -4.27 12.51 -31.32
N ASN A 385 -3.81 11.83 -32.37
CA ASN A 385 -3.74 10.38 -32.44
C ASN A 385 -2.29 9.92 -32.27
N PHE A 386 -2.08 8.94 -31.39
CA PHE A 386 -0.79 8.28 -31.23
C PHE A 386 -0.94 6.78 -31.43
N SER A 387 0.10 6.14 -31.94
CA SER A 387 0.11 4.72 -32.22
C SER A 387 1.33 4.01 -31.64
N GLY A 388 1.19 2.70 -31.43
CA GLY A 388 2.28 1.80 -31.05
C GLY A 388 3.03 2.18 -29.77
N PHE A 389 4.37 2.15 -29.84
CA PHE A 389 5.22 2.53 -28.72
C PHE A 389 5.03 3.98 -28.30
N ASP A 390 4.82 4.90 -29.26
CA ASP A 390 4.63 6.31 -28.97
C ASP A 390 3.31 6.58 -28.24
N ALA A 391 2.26 5.80 -28.51
CA ALA A 391 1.05 5.78 -27.70
C ALA A 391 1.33 5.34 -26.26
N PHE A 392 2.08 4.25 -26.06
CA PHE A 392 2.44 3.77 -24.72
C PHE A 392 3.23 4.81 -23.91
N ARG A 393 4.19 5.50 -24.55
CA ARG A 393 4.96 6.59 -23.91
C ARG A 393 4.05 7.71 -23.40
N LYS A 394 3.08 8.13 -24.23
CA LYS A 394 2.08 9.14 -23.84
C LYS A 394 1.21 8.64 -22.69
N LEU A 395 0.70 7.40 -22.75
CA LEU A 395 -0.08 6.79 -21.68
C LEU A 395 0.66 6.73 -20.35
N ALA A 396 1.97 6.43 -20.35
CA ALA A 396 2.77 6.30 -19.13
C ALA A 396 2.73 7.56 -18.25
N TRP A 397 2.63 8.75 -18.85
CA TRP A 397 2.49 10.02 -18.13
C TRP A 397 1.12 10.23 -17.47
N HIS A 398 0.12 9.41 -17.82
CA HIS A 398 -1.23 9.48 -17.27
C HIS A 398 -1.53 8.40 -16.21
N LEU A 399 -0.64 7.42 -16.06
CA LEU A 399 -0.76 6.30 -15.13
C LEU A 399 0.26 6.45 -13.98
N PRO A 400 -0.15 6.80 -12.74
CA PRO A 400 0.77 7.13 -11.64
C PRO A 400 1.83 6.06 -11.35
N VAL A 401 1.44 4.79 -11.43
CA VAL A 401 2.35 3.66 -11.19
C VAL A 401 3.50 3.64 -12.21
N LEU A 402 3.28 4.17 -13.42
CA LEU A 402 4.29 4.23 -14.48
C LEU A 402 5.08 5.54 -14.48
N TRP A 403 4.79 6.52 -13.61
CA TRP A 403 5.53 7.78 -13.54
C TRP A 403 7.03 7.61 -13.30
N PRO A 404 7.52 6.70 -12.44
CA PRO A 404 8.96 6.52 -12.26
C PRO A 404 9.69 6.08 -13.53
N ILE A 405 9.03 5.31 -14.40
CA ILE A 405 9.62 4.84 -15.66
C ILE A 405 9.33 5.77 -16.84
N ALA A 406 8.31 6.63 -16.75
CA ALA A 406 7.87 7.48 -17.86
C ALA A 406 9.01 8.37 -18.43
N PRO A 407 9.87 9.03 -17.62
CA PRO A 407 11.02 9.77 -18.13
C PRO A 407 12.03 8.88 -18.88
N LEU A 408 12.24 7.66 -18.40
CA LEU A 408 13.21 6.71 -18.99
C LEU A 408 12.82 6.33 -20.42
N LEU A 409 11.52 6.33 -20.74
CA LEU A 409 11.01 6.06 -22.09
C LEU A 409 11.33 7.17 -23.13
N TYR A 410 11.94 8.27 -22.70
CA TYR A 410 12.30 9.41 -23.55
C TYR A 410 13.81 9.63 -23.67
N ILE A 411 14.63 8.83 -22.96
CA ILE A 411 16.09 8.87 -23.06
C ILE A 411 16.50 8.58 -24.52
N PRO A 412 17.43 9.35 -25.11
CA PRO A 412 17.95 9.08 -26.46
C PRO A 412 18.38 7.62 -26.64
N GLY A 413 18.00 7.00 -27.75
CA GLY A 413 18.22 5.57 -28.00
C GLY A 413 17.09 4.65 -27.54
N VAL A 414 16.32 5.01 -26.51
CA VAL A 414 15.16 4.21 -26.06
C VAL A 414 14.00 4.21 -27.07
N PRO A 415 13.59 5.35 -27.68
CA PRO A 415 12.51 5.36 -28.67
C PRO A 415 12.69 4.42 -29.87
N PRO A 416 13.84 4.39 -30.58
CA PRO A 416 14.01 3.47 -31.70
C PRO A 416 13.98 2.00 -31.24
N ILE A 417 14.65 1.66 -30.14
CA ILE A 417 14.62 0.30 -29.58
C ILE A 417 13.19 -0.09 -29.18
N GLY A 418 12.48 0.80 -28.49
CA GLY A 418 11.11 0.59 -28.04
C GLY A 418 10.13 0.36 -29.19
N ARG A 419 10.28 1.07 -30.31
CA ARG A 419 9.47 0.83 -31.53
C ARG A 419 9.73 -0.55 -32.13
N ILE A 420 10.99 -1.00 -32.18
CA ILE A 420 11.38 -2.33 -32.68
C ILE A 420 10.78 -3.43 -31.77
N VAL A 421 10.97 -3.31 -30.46
CA VAL A 421 10.45 -4.26 -29.48
C VAL A 421 8.93 -4.31 -29.55
N TYR A 422 8.27 -3.14 -29.58
CA TYR A 422 6.82 -3.05 -29.71
C TYR A 422 6.33 -3.71 -31.01
N ALA A 423 6.95 -3.42 -32.15
CA ALA A 423 6.56 -4.00 -33.43
C ALA A 423 6.65 -5.53 -33.41
N ARG A 424 7.73 -6.10 -32.83
CA ARG A 424 7.85 -7.55 -32.63
C ARG A 424 6.71 -8.12 -31.79
N ILE A 425 6.37 -7.48 -30.67
CA ILE A 425 5.25 -7.89 -29.82
C ILE A 425 3.92 -7.78 -30.60
N ALA A 426 3.71 -6.71 -31.35
CA ALA A 426 2.49 -6.47 -32.11
C ALA A 426 2.24 -7.53 -33.19
N THR A 427 3.28 -8.16 -33.76
CA THR A 427 3.10 -9.28 -34.71
C THR A 427 2.37 -10.47 -34.10
N SER A 428 2.43 -10.64 -32.77
CA SER A 428 1.73 -11.72 -32.07
C SER A 428 0.23 -11.46 -31.88
N ARG A 429 -0.29 -10.27 -32.23
CA ARG A 429 -1.74 -9.97 -32.20
C ARG A 429 -2.55 -10.87 -33.11
N ASN A 430 -1.95 -11.32 -34.22
CA ASN A 430 -2.57 -12.21 -35.21
C ASN A 430 -2.42 -13.70 -34.86
N ARG A 431 -1.73 -14.03 -33.76
CA ARG A 431 -1.59 -15.42 -33.33
C ARG A 431 -2.78 -15.81 -32.46
N CYS A 432 -3.68 -16.56 -33.05
CA CYS A 432 -4.92 -17.01 -32.44
C CYS A 432 -4.66 -18.28 -31.63
N SER A 433 -4.28 -18.12 -30.36
CA SER A 433 -3.98 -19.25 -29.46
C SER A 433 -5.23 -19.90 -28.84
N ASP A 434 -6.40 -19.29 -29.03
CA ASP A 434 -7.61 -19.56 -28.24
C ASP A 434 -8.87 -19.79 -29.10
N GLY A 435 -8.74 -19.97 -30.42
CA GLY A 435 -9.84 -20.40 -31.30
C GLY A 435 -10.94 -19.36 -31.59
N PHE A 436 -10.88 -18.17 -31.00
CA PHE A 436 -11.88 -17.09 -31.15
C PHE A 436 -11.50 -15.97 -32.14
N CYS A 437 -10.46 -16.16 -32.94
CA CYS A 437 -10.21 -15.22 -34.03
C CYS A 437 -11.19 -15.51 -35.16
N MET A 438 -12.23 -14.70 -35.27
CA MET A 438 -12.86 -14.49 -36.55
C MET A 438 -11.89 -13.66 -37.38
N HIS A 439 -11.08 -14.33 -38.21
CA HIS A 439 -10.66 -13.69 -39.44
C HIS A 439 -11.95 -13.42 -40.20
N GLU A 440 -12.39 -12.16 -40.26
CA GLU A 440 -13.19 -11.72 -41.39
C GLU A 440 -12.32 -12.02 -42.61
N THR A 441 -12.54 -13.20 -43.19
CA THR A 441 -12.19 -13.46 -44.57
C THR A 441 -12.78 -12.31 -45.34
N GLN A 442 -11.92 -11.52 -45.98
CA GLN A 442 -12.31 -10.70 -47.11
C GLN A 442 -13.18 -11.57 -48.02
N SER A 443 -14.50 -11.37 -48.00
CA SER A 443 -15.26 -11.52 -49.22
C SER A 443 -15.24 -10.15 -49.86
N ASP A 444 -14.27 -9.94 -50.73
CA ASP A 444 -14.42 -8.99 -51.82
C ASP A 444 -15.74 -9.30 -52.53
N ARG A 445 -16.70 -8.37 -52.42
CA ARG A 445 -17.62 -7.94 -53.47
C ARG A 445 -18.28 -6.63 -53.08
#